data_AF-A0A2A4F1D2-F1
#
_entry.id   AF-A0A2A4F1D2-F1
#
_cell.length_a   1.000
_cell.length_b   1.000
_cell.length_c   1.000
_cell.angle_alpha   90.00
_cell.angle_beta   90.00
_cell.angle_gamma   90.00
#
_symmetry.space_group_name_H-M   'P 1'
#
loop_
_entity.id
_entity.type
_entity.pdbx_description
1 polymer ?
#
loop_
_entity_poly.entity_id
_entity_poly.type
_entity_poly.pdbx_seq_one_letter_code
_entity_poly.pdbx_strand_id
1 'polypeptide(L)'
;MPIIFATLMASGKPLANSARPYDDQGVINVGDFNFDGHDDFDVQTCNEGNYGGPSYDVYVFDPKSGKFIPNDVLSELTRSSLGFFDVDARHKRLRTLGKSGCCCHETTVYRVERNRPVPVERHSEDGMRGDGRMAITDERLVNGKWQRKVRYLSH
;
A
#
# COMPACT_ATOMS: atom_id res chain seq x y z
N MET A 1 -14.70 -19.79 -9.46
CA MET A 1 -14.92 -19.74 -8.00
C MET A 1 -13.87 -18.79 -7.44
N PRO A 2 -14.22 -17.85 -6.54
CA PRO A 2 -13.18 -17.05 -5.89
C PRO A 2 -12.28 -17.99 -5.08
N ILE A 3 -10.97 -17.82 -5.23
CA ILE A 3 -9.94 -18.53 -4.46
C ILE A 3 -9.49 -17.57 -3.37
N ILE A 4 -9.46 -18.01 -2.12
CA ILE A 4 -8.92 -17.25 -0.99
C ILE A 4 -7.59 -17.88 -0.62
N PHE A 5 -6.54 -17.06 -0.49
CA PHE A 5 -5.22 -17.50 -0.06
C PHE A 5 -5.10 -17.36 1.45
N ALA A 6 -4.57 -18.38 2.14
CA ALA A 6 -4.40 -18.34 3.58
C ALA A 6 -2.94 -18.59 4.01
N THR A 7 -2.21 -17.53 4.35
CA THR A 7 -0.95 -17.61 5.10
C THR A 7 -1.23 -18.05 6.53
N LEU A 8 -0.58 -19.13 6.97
CA LEU A 8 -0.77 -19.70 8.30
C LEU A 8 0.48 -19.44 9.15
N MET A 9 0.29 -19.03 10.40
CA MET A 9 1.35 -19.05 11.41
C MET A 9 1.82 -20.49 11.65
N ALA A 10 3.00 -20.67 12.25
CA ALA A 10 3.49 -21.99 12.67
C ALA A 10 2.51 -22.77 13.56
N SER A 11 1.59 -22.07 14.25
CA SER A 11 0.51 -22.67 15.04
C SER A 11 -0.68 -23.18 14.22
N GLY A 12 -0.66 -23.07 12.89
CA GLY A 12 -1.75 -23.45 11.98
C GLY A 12 -2.94 -22.49 11.92
N LYS A 13 -2.85 -21.33 12.58
CA LYS A 13 -3.91 -20.29 12.53
C LYS A 13 -3.62 -19.31 11.39
N PRO A 14 -4.65 -18.79 10.68
CA PRO A 14 -4.46 -17.75 9.69
C PRO A 14 -3.80 -16.52 10.31
N LEU A 15 -2.84 -15.94 9.58
CA LEU A 15 -2.27 -14.66 9.95
C LEU A 15 -3.27 -13.57 9.58
N ALA A 16 -3.55 -12.66 10.52
CA ALA A 16 -4.42 -11.51 10.31
C ALA A 16 -3.68 -10.23 10.71
N ASN A 17 -3.98 -9.12 10.04
CA ASN A 17 -3.40 -7.79 10.32
C ASN A 17 -1.86 -7.75 10.27
N SER A 18 -1.25 -8.38 9.25
CA SER A 18 0.19 -8.29 8.99
C SER A 18 0.43 -7.66 7.63
N ALA A 19 0.93 -6.42 7.63
CA ALA A 19 1.22 -5.62 6.44
C ALA A 19 2.73 -5.42 6.21
N ARG A 20 3.58 -6.30 6.76
CA ARG A 20 5.03 -6.12 6.70
C ARG A 20 5.60 -6.61 5.36
N PRO A 21 6.41 -5.79 4.68
CA PRO A 21 7.18 -6.25 3.52
C PRO A 21 8.18 -7.33 3.97
N TYR A 22 8.27 -8.42 3.21
CA TYR A 22 9.18 -9.55 3.45
C TYR A 22 8.89 -10.39 4.71
N ASP A 23 7.73 -10.19 5.34
CA ASP A 23 7.18 -11.06 6.38
C ASP A 23 5.92 -11.76 5.82
N ASP A 24 5.41 -12.76 6.52
CA ASP A 24 4.11 -13.35 6.19
C ASP A 24 3.05 -12.22 6.22
N GLN A 25 2.36 -11.97 5.10
CA GLN A 25 1.27 -11.00 5.05
C GLN A 25 -0.05 -11.68 5.42
N GLY A 26 -0.88 -10.94 6.15
CA GLY A 26 -2.16 -11.42 6.66
C GLY A 26 -3.10 -11.79 5.51
N VAL A 27 -3.90 -12.82 5.74
CA VAL A 27 -4.97 -13.30 4.84
C VAL A 27 -6.12 -12.30 4.75
N ILE A 28 -6.39 -11.67 5.88
CA ILE A 28 -7.38 -10.63 6.08
C ILE A 28 -6.72 -9.57 6.94
N ASN A 29 -6.84 -8.30 6.54
CA ASN A 29 -6.54 -7.18 7.42
C ASN A 29 -7.81 -6.35 7.67
N VAL A 30 -7.88 -5.75 8.86
CA VAL A 30 -9.03 -5.00 9.37
C VAL A 30 -8.51 -3.68 9.92
N GLY A 31 -9.17 -2.58 9.55
CA GLY A 31 -8.91 -1.26 10.07
C GLY A 31 -9.65 -0.18 9.29
N ASP A 32 -9.66 1.04 9.81
CA ASP A 32 -10.30 2.20 9.17
C ASP A 32 -9.42 2.75 8.03
N PHE A 33 -9.63 2.27 6.80
CA PHE A 33 -8.78 2.58 5.64
C PHE A 33 -9.16 3.92 5.01
N ASN A 34 -10.43 4.33 5.12
CA ASN A 34 -10.93 5.59 4.58
C ASN A 34 -10.98 6.74 5.62
N PHE A 35 -10.65 6.45 6.87
CA PHE A 35 -10.59 7.36 8.02
C PHE A 35 -11.93 7.96 8.44
N ASP A 36 -13.02 7.21 8.25
CA ASP A 36 -14.39 7.62 8.57
C ASP A 36 -14.86 7.21 9.98
N GLY A 37 -14.05 6.45 10.72
CA GLY A 37 -14.32 5.98 12.07
C GLY A 37 -14.96 4.59 12.14
N HIS A 38 -15.14 3.91 11.01
CA HIS A 38 -15.58 2.52 10.95
C HIS A 38 -14.47 1.61 10.42
N ASP A 39 -14.41 0.38 10.94
CA ASP A 39 -13.46 -0.60 10.43
C ASP A 39 -13.89 -1.09 9.05
N ASP A 40 -12.94 -1.08 8.12
CA ASP A 40 -12.97 -1.73 6.82
C ASP A 40 -12.24 -3.08 6.91
N PHE A 41 -12.27 -3.86 5.83
CA PHE A 41 -11.41 -5.04 5.74
C PHE A 41 -10.96 -5.33 4.31
N ASP A 42 -9.92 -6.15 4.21
CA ASP A 42 -9.47 -6.74 2.95
C ASP A 42 -9.33 -8.26 3.08
N VAL A 43 -9.25 -8.93 1.94
CA VAL A 43 -8.94 -10.35 1.86
C VAL A 43 -8.00 -10.62 0.69
N GLN A 44 -6.99 -11.43 0.92
CA GLN A 44 -6.06 -11.86 -0.13
C GLN A 44 -6.78 -12.79 -1.10
N THR A 45 -6.98 -12.33 -2.34
CA THR A 45 -7.67 -13.10 -3.39
C THR A 45 -6.75 -13.56 -4.51
N CYS A 46 -5.60 -12.91 -4.67
CA CYS A 46 -4.64 -13.20 -5.74
C CYS A 46 -3.19 -12.99 -5.26
N ASN A 47 -2.24 -13.40 -6.11
CA ASN A 47 -0.81 -13.06 -5.99
C ASN A 47 -0.36 -12.21 -7.18
N GLU A 48 -1.11 -11.14 -7.47
CA GLU A 48 -0.87 -10.21 -8.59
C GLU A 48 -0.10 -8.95 -8.18
N GLY A 49 0.32 -8.84 -6.91
CA GLY A 49 1.19 -7.78 -6.44
C GLY A 49 2.56 -7.79 -7.12
N ASN A 50 3.35 -6.73 -6.93
CA ASN A 50 4.68 -6.64 -7.51
C ASN A 50 5.53 -7.89 -7.18
N TYR A 51 6.17 -8.45 -8.21
CA TYR A 51 6.96 -9.70 -8.14
C TYR A 51 6.16 -10.95 -7.73
N GLY A 52 4.86 -10.99 -8.01
CA GLY A 52 3.98 -12.09 -7.61
C GLY A 52 3.63 -12.05 -6.12
N GLY A 53 3.73 -10.87 -5.50
CA GLY A 53 3.34 -10.64 -4.12
C GLY A 53 1.82 -10.74 -3.93
N PRO A 54 1.35 -10.77 -2.67
CA PRO A 54 -0.07 -10.85 -2.37
C PRO A 54 -0.82 -9.62 -2.88
N SER A 55 -2.05 -9.83 -3.34
CA SER A 55 -2.98 -8.77 -3.76
C SER A 55 -4.35 -9.04 -3.16
N TYR A 56 -5.07 -7.97 -2.86
CA TYR A 56 -6.23 -8.01 -1.99
C TYR A 56 -7.44 -7.35 -2.63
N ASP A 57 -8.61 -7.90 -2.32
CA ASP A 57 -9.87 -7.21 -2.53
C ASP A 57 -10.25 -6.46 -1.25
N VAL A 58 -10.39 -5.14 -1.35
CA VAL A 58 -10.68 -4.23 -0.24
C VAL A 58 -12.17 -3.90 -0.21
N TYR A 59 -12.76 -3.92 0.97
CA TYR A 59 -14.15 -3.62 1.22
C TYR A 59 -14.29 -2.53 2.29
N VAL A 60 -14.94 -1.43 1.92
CA VAL A 60 -15.15 -0.28 2.81
C VAL A 60 -16.55 -0.34 3.42
N PHE A 61 -16.68 -0.12 4.73
CA PHE A 61 -17.96 -0.09 5.39
C PHE A 61 -18.75 1.17 5.04
N ASP A 62 -20.00 1.02 4.59
CA ASP A 62 -20.94 2.13 4.43
C ASP A 62 -21.90 2.18 5.63
N PRO A 63 -21.73 3.13 6.57
CA PRO A 63 -22.58 3.20 7.77
C PRO A 63 -24.03 3.55 7.46
N LYS A 64 -24.34 4.11 6.28
CA LYS A 64 -25.73 4.42 5.90
C LYS A 64 -26.52 3.18 5.52
N SER A 65 -25.87 2.24 4.83
CA SER A 65 -26.49 0.99 4.39
C SER A 65 -26.20 -0.19 5.32
N GLY A 66 -25.20 -0.07 6.21
CA GLY A 66 -24.75 -1.14 7.10
C GLY A 66 -24.05 -2.28 6.35
N LYS A 67 -23.44 -1.98 5.20
CA LYS A 67 -22.86 -2.98 4.29
C LYS A 67 -21.40 -2.65 3.98
N PHE A 68 -20.64 -3.70 3.70
CA PHE A 68 -19.31 -3.59 3.13
C PHE A 68 -19.41 -3.49 1.61
N ILE A 69 -18.81 -2.44 1.04
CA ILE A 69 -18.85 -2.11 -0.37
C ILE A 69 -17.46 -2.35 -0.97
N PRO A 70 -17.33 -3.14 -2.06
CA PRO A 70 -16.06 -3.33 -2.74
C PRO A 70 -15.46 -1.99 -3.17
N ASN A 71 -14.15 -1.84 -2.99
CA ASN A 71 -13.43 -0.64 -3.36
C ASN A 71 -12.28 -0.95 -4.32
N ASP A 72 -12.60 -0.99 -5.62
CA ASP A 72 -11.66 -1.36 -6.68
C ASP A 72 -10.39 -0.51 -6.69
N VAL A 73 -10.47 0.77 -6.28
CA VAL A 73 -9.33 1.68 -6.28
C VAL A 73 -8.35 1.35 -5.16
N LEU A 74 -8.85 0.96 -3.99
CA LEU A 74 -8.01 0.46 -2.90
C LEU A 74 -7.47 -0.94 -3.20
N SER A 75 -8.27 -1.82 -3.82
CA SER A 75 -7.79 -3.13 -4.28
C SER A 75 -6.63 -2.99 -5.28
N GLU A 76 -6.75 -2.08 -6.25
CA GLU A 76 -5.71 -1.82 -7.26
C GLU A 76 -4.41 -1.28 -6.65
N LEU A 77 -4.52 -0.55 -5.53
CA LEU A 77 -3.37 -0.05 -4.81
C LEU A 77 -2.48 -1.20 -4.29
N THR A 78 -3.07 -2.35 -3.95
CA THR A 78 -2.34 -3.54 -3.49
C THR A 78 -1.69 -4.32 -4.64
N ARG A 79 -2.32 -4.35 -5.82
CA ARG A 79 -1.78 -4.98 -7.04
C ARG A 79 -0.56 -4.24 -7.59
N SER A 80 -0.55 -2.91 -7.46
CA SER A 80 0.54 -2.06 -7.96
C SER A 80 1.67 -1.83 -6.96
N SER A 81 1.58 -2.40 -5.75
CA SER A 81 2.57 -2.24 -4.68
C SER A 81 3.12 -3.58 -4.18
N LEU A 82 4.07 -3.51 -3.25
CA LEU A 82 4.68 -4.66 -2.58
C LEU A 82 3.79 -5.16 -1.44
N GLY A 83 2.56 -5.57 -1.78
CA GLY A 83 1.59 -6.13 -0.85
C GLY A 83 0.63 -5.09 -0.26
N PHE A 84 0.14 -5.35 0.95
CA PHE A 84 -0.85 -4.48 1.58
C PHE A 84 -0.25 -3.11 2.00
N PHE A 85 -1.06 -2.05 1.98
CA PHE A 85 -0.64 -0.71 2.39
C PHE A 85 -0.65 -0.56 3.92
N ASP A 86 0.24 0.27 4.45
CA ASP A 86 0.21 0.65 5.86
C ASP A 86 -0.86 1.71 6.13
N VAL A 87 -1.53 1.63 7.28
CA VAL A 87 -2.61 2.52 7.70
C VAL A 87 -2.14 3.37 8.89
N ASP A 88 -1.77 4.63 8.61
CA ASP A 88 -1.44 5.61 9.64
C ASP A 88 -2.70 6.35 10.09
N ALA A 89 -3.41 5.77 11.05
CA ALA A 89 -4.63 6.35 11.61
C ALA A 89 -4.39 7.71 12.28
N ARG A 90 -3.20 7.94 12.84
CA ARG A 90 -2.86 9.19 13.55
C ARG A 90 -2.80 10.37 12.59
N HIS A 91 -2.18 10.18 11.43
CA HIS A 91 -2.06 11.24 10.41
C HIS A 91 -3.09 11.11 9.29
N LYS A 92 -3.96 10.09 9.33
CA LYS A 92 -4.94 9.74 8.30
C LYS A 92 -4.27 9.59 6.94
N ARG A 93 -3.30 8.69 6.87
CA ARG A 93 -2.53 8.40 5.65
C ARG A 93 -2.46 6.91 5.37
N LEU A 94 -2.54 6.57 4.09
CA LEU A 94 -2.13 5.24 3.61
C LEU A 94 -0.71 5.34 3.05
N ARG A 95 0.08 4.27 3.17
CA ARG A 95 1.43 4.21 2.61
C ARG A 95 1.65 2.91 1.87
N THR A 96 2.09 3.00 0.62
CA THR A 96 2.54 1.84 -0.17
C THR A 96 4.04 1.84 -0.34
N LEU A 97 4.56 0.65 -0.62
CA LEU A 97 5.94 0.43 -1.01
C LEU A 97 5.96 -0.14 -2.44
N GLY A 98 6.81 0.40 -3.28
CA GLY A 98 7.06 -0.06 -4.64
C GLY A 98 8.53 -0.40 -4.82
N LYS A 99 8.84 -1.27 -5.77
CA LYS A 99 10.22 -1.60 -6.14
C LYS A 99 10.30 -1.88 -7.63
N SER A 100 11.41 -1.47 -8.23
CA SER A 100 11.80 -1.84 -9.59
C SER A 100 13.25 -2.32 -9.59
N GLY A 101 13.51 -3.47 -10.20
CA GLY A 101 14.81 -4.14 -10.18
C GLY A 101 15.33 -4.44 -8.76
N CYS A 102 16.66 -4.43 -8.60
CA CYS A 102 17.30 -4.65 -7.29
C CYS A 102 17.27 -3.42 -6.39
N CYS A 103 17.32 -2.23 -7.00
CA CYS A 103 17.96 -1.08 -6.40
C CYS A 103 17.14 0.21 -6.54
N CYS A 104 15.91 0.12 -7.09
CA CYS A 104 14.96 1.22 -7.09
C CYS A 104 13.83 0.91 -6.11
N HIS A 105 13.68 1.73 -5.07
CA HIS A 105 12.61 1.64 -4.09
C HIS A 105 11.77 2.91 -4.13
N GLU A 106 10.47 2.77 -3.95
CA GLU A 106 9.54 3.90 -3.86
C GLU A 106 8.62 3.73 -2.66
N THR A 107 8.36 4.82 -1.96
CA THR A 107 7.30 4.93 -0.97
C THR A 107 6.33 5.99 -1.44
N THR A 108 5.05 5.66 -1.55
CA THR A 108 3.99 6.66 -1.83
C THR A 108 3.06 6.78 -0.64
N VAL A 109 2.79 8.03 -0.24
CA VAL A 109 1.86 8.37 0.83
C VAL A 109 0.60 8.99 0.23
N TYR A 110 -0.56 8.53 0.68
CA TYR A 110 -1.87 8.95 0.19
C TYR A 110 -2.69 9.55 1.32
N ARG A 111 -3.44 10.60 1.00
CA ARG A 111 -4.66 10.93 1.75
C ARG A 111 -5.84 10.22 1.12
N VAL A 112 -6.90 9.98 1.86
CA VAL A 112 -8.13 9.39 1.29
C VAL A 112 -9.20 10.47 1.17
N GLU A 113 -9.78 10.58 -0.02
CA GLU A 113 -10.89 11.49 -0.31
C GLU A 113 -12.03 10.69 -0.93
N ARG A 114 -13.20 10.68 -0.28
CA ARG A 114 -14.40 9.98 -0.80
C ARG A 114 -14.08 8.53 -1.18
N ASN A 115 -13.46 7.80 -0.25
CA ASN A 115 -13.02 6.41 -0.39
C ASN A 115 -11.98 6.17 -1.50
N ARG A 116 -11.30 7.22 -2.00
CA ARG A 116 -10.26 7.10 -3.02
C ARG A 116 -8.91 7.57 -2.48
N PRO A 117 -7.83 6.78 -2.61
CA PRO A 117 -6.49 7.23 -2.27
C PRO A 117 -6.02 8.29 -3.28
N VAL A 118 -5.52 9.41 -2.77
CA VAL A 118 -4.93 10.52 -3.53
C VAL A 118 -3.48 10.69 -3.08
N PRO A 119 -2.48 10.48 -3.96
CA PRO A 119 -1.08 10.58 -3.58
C PRO A 119 -0.75 12.02 -3.19
N VAL A 120 0.00 12.19 -2.10
CA VAL A 120 0.40 13.49 -1.55
C VAL A 120 1.89 13.61 -1.31
N GLU A 121 2.60 12.49 -1.12
CA GLU A 121 4.05 12.46 -1.04
C GLU A 121 4.59 11.22 -1.78
N ARG A 122 5.76 11.36 -2.42
CA ARG A 122 6.55 10.23 -2.93
C ARG A 122 7.98 10.38 -2.49
N HIS A 123 8.60 9.26 -2.15
CA HIS A 123 10.01 9.17 -1.86
C HIS A 123 10.58 8.01 -2.67
N SER A 124 11.56 8.29 -3.53
CA SER A 124 12.15 7.27 -4.40
C SER A 124 13.67 7.30 -4.28
N GLU A 125 14.26 6.13 -4.10
CA GLU A 125 15.70 5.90 -4.11
C GLU A 125 16.04 5.09 -5.35
N ASP A 126 16.88 5.64 -6.23
CA ASP A 126 17.28 5.02 -7.50
C ASP A 126 18.80 4.83 -7.55
N GLY A 127 19.23 3.58 -7.33
CA GLY A 127 20.62 3.15 -7.42
C GLY A 127 21.04 2.60 -8.79
N MET A 128 20.16 2.56 -9.80
CA MET A 128 20.47 1.98 -11.12
C MET A 128 21.09 2.98 -12.11
N ARG A 129 21.53 4.14 -11.63
CA ARG A 129 22.08 5.18 -12.50
C ARG A 129 23.45 4.78 -13.03
N GLY A 130 23.65 4.98 -14.33
CA GLY A 130 24.91 4.66 -15.02
C GLY A 130 26.12 5.48 -14.55
N ASP A 131 25.93 6.52 -13.73
CA ASP A 131 26.99 7.33 -13.14
C ASP A 131 27.45 6.84 -11.76
N GLY A 132 26.94 5.69 -11.29
CA GLY A 132 27.32 5.06 -10.02
C GLY A 132 26.83 5.79 -8.77
N ARG A 133 26.00 6.84 -8.90
CA ARG A 133 25.43 7.58 -7.77
C ARG A 133 23.99 7.16 -7.52
N MET A 134 23.59 7.16 -6.26
CA MET A 134 22.19 6.98 -5.88
C MET A 134 21.47 8.32 -5.99
N ALA A 135 20.35 8.37 -6.70
CA ALA A 135 19.46 9.52 -6.69
C ALA A 135 18.34 9.31 -5.67
N ILE A 136 18.17 10.29 -4.78
CA ILE A 136 17.01 10.39 -3.91
C ILE A 136 16.11 11.49 -4.44
N THR A 137 14.87 11.14 -4.76
CA THR A 137 13.82 12.06 -5.19
C THR A 137 12.74 12.13 -4.13
N ASP A 138 12.49 13.33 -3.61
CA ASP A 138 11.37 13.64 -2.73
C ASP A 138 10.35 14.48 -3.51
N GLU A 139 9.10 14.04 -3.57
CA GLU A 139 7.99 14.77 -4.17
C GLU A 139 6.89 15.03 -3.15
N ARG A 140 6.32 16.24 -3.14
CA ARG A 140 5.17 16.60 -2.28
C ARG A 140 4.15 17.41 -3.04
N LEU A 141 2.87 17.10 -2.83
CA LEU A 141 1.76 17.87 -3.37
C LEU A 141 1.47 19.08 -2.47
N VAL A 142 1.87 20.27 -2.90
CA VAL A 142 1.70 21.54 -2.16
C VAL A 142 0.80 22.45 -2.98
N ASN A 143 -0.33 22.89 -2.42
CA ASN A 143 -1.30 23.76 -3.09
C ASN A 143 -1.73 23.24 -4.47
N GLY A 144 -1.95 21.92 -4.58
CA GLY A 144 -2.38 21.26 -5.82
C GLY A 144 -1.28 21.10 -6.88
N LYS A 145 -0.03 21.46 -6.58
CA LYS A 145 1.11 21.31 -7.49
C LYS A 145 2.18 20.43 -6.85
N TRP A 146 2.71 19.49 -7.62
CA TRP A 146 3.83 18.67 -7.19
C TRP A 146 5.11 19.51 -7.15
N GLN A 147 5.75 19.53 -5.99
CA GLN A 147 7.10 20.05 -5.81
C GLN A 147 8.05 18.88 -5.72
N ARG A 148 9.17 18.96 -6.44
CA ARG A 148 10.16 17.89 -6.55
C ARG A 148 11.53 18.38 -6.11
N LYS A 149 12.21 17.59 -5.28
CA LYS A 149 13.60 17.80 -4.85
C LYS A 149 14.40 16.54 -5.15
N VAL A 150 15.56 16.71 -5.78
CA VAL A 150 16.48 15.60 -6.09
C VAL A 150 17.81 15.86 -5.40
N ARG A 151 18.37 14.85 -4.76
CA ARG A 151 19.74 14.85 -4.24
C ARG A 151 20.48 13.59 -4.69
N TYR A 152 21.79 13.70 -4.83
CA TYR A 152 22.64 12.60 -5.23
C TYR A 152 23.55 12.22 -4.07
N LEU A 153 23.59 10.94 -3.74
CA LEU A 153 24.54 10.38 -2.80
C LEU A 153 25.62 9.66 -3.61
N SER A 154 26.87 10.09 -3.43
CA SER A 154 28.06 9.33 -3.81
C SER A 154 28.36 8.33 -2.70
N HIS A 155 28.77 7.11 -3.07
CA HIS A 155 29.41 6.19 -2.14
C HIS A 155 30.68 6.79 -1.54
#